data_AF-A0A800F0Q1-F1
#
_entry.id   AF-A0A800F0Q1-F1
#
_cell.length_a   1.000
_cell.length_b   1.000
_cell.length_c   1.000
_cell.angle_alpha   90.00
_cell.angle_beta   90.00
_cell.angle_gamma   90.00
#
_symmetry.space_group_name_H-M   'P 1'
#
loop_
_entity.id
_entity.type
_entity.pdbx_description
1 polymer ?
#
loop_
_entity_poly.entity_id
_entity_poly.type
_entity_poly.pdbx_seq_one_letter_code
_entity_poly.pdbx_strand_id
1 'polypeptide(L)'
;MMKRKKINITLLLILSLIVFFACNKTEKIIERNYTGLPTSNPYDEIEYDDSLIQSITLDSFSIAGLHSYIFEVKCADPACHDGSFDPDFRSIQSTYNTLVYQEVIKKLNPWEFRVVP
;
A
#
# COMPACT_ATOMS: atom_id res chain seq x y z
N MET A 1 59.99 -8.82 -9.02
CA MET A 1 59.91 -7.87 -10.16
C MET A 1 58.53 -7.99 -10.81
N MET A 2 57.55 -7.18 -10.38
CA MET A 2 56.17 -7.24 -10.90
C MET A 2 56.06 -6.51 -12.25
N LYS A 3 55.81 -7.28 -13.32
CA LYS A 3 55.53 -6.72 -14.66
C LYS A 3 54.20 -5.98 -14.61
N ARG A 4 54.24 -4.65 -14.70
CA ARG A 4 53.04 -3.81 -14.81
C ARG A 4 52.30 -4.18 -16.11
N LYS A 5 51.15 -4.84 -16.00
CA LYS A 5 50.28 -5.12 -17.14
C LYS A 5 49.82 -3.78 -17.72
N LYS A 6 50.11 -3.54 -19.00
CA LYS A 6 49.63 -2.34 -19.70
C LYS A 6 48.11 -2.48 -19.83
N ILE A 7 47.39 -1.62 -19.12
CA ILE A 7 45.94 -1.57 -19.15
C ILE A 7 45.54 -0.90 -20.47
N ASN A 8 44.75 -1.60 -21.29
CA ASN A 8 44.29 -1.07 -22.58
C ASN A 8 43.18 -0.05 -22.34
N ILE A 9 43.57 1.23 -22.31
CA ILE A 9 42.70 2.38 -22.03
C ILE A 9 41.49 2.42 -23.00
N THR A 10 41.67 1.97 -24.24
CA THR A 10 40.58 1.84 -25.22
C THR A 10 39.46 0.90 -24.77
N LEU A 11 39.80 -0.19 -24.09
CA LEU A 11 38.81 -1.14 -23.55
C LEU A 11 38.03 -0.54 -22.39
N LEU A 12 38.71 0.25 -21.54
CA LEU A 12 38.07 0.97 -20.42
C LEU A 12 37.11 2.05 -20.89
N LEU A 13 37.48 2.80 -21.94
CA LEU A 13 36.60 3.82 -22.52
C LEU A 13 35.35 3.22 -23.15
N ILE A 14 35.47 2.08 -23.85
CA ILE A 14 34.32 1.37 -24.42
C ILE A 14 33.40 0.83 -23.32
N LEU A 15 33.97 0.23 -22.27
CA LEU A 15 33.18 -0.29 -21.14
C LEU A 15 32.44 0.83 -20.41
N SER A 16 33.09 1.98 -20.21
CA SER A 16 32.46 3.16 -19.60
C SER A 16 31.28 3.67 -20.43
N LEU A 17 31.42 3.71 -21.76
CA LEU A 17 30.36 4.17 -22.66
C LEU A 17 29.12 3.26 -22.59
N ILE A 18 29.32 1.94 -22.53
CA ILE A 18 28.23 0.96 -22.41
C ILE A 18 27.44 1.17 -21.10
N VAL A 19 28.12 1.46 -19.99
CA VAL A 19 27.46 1.75 -18.70
C VAL A 19 26.60 3.02 -18.76
N PHE A 20 27.04 4.06 -19.48
CA PHE A 20 26.25 5.30 -19.65
C PHE A 20 25.00 5.11 -20.50
N PHE A 21 24.98 4.18 -21.46
CA PHE A 21 23.81 3.90 -22.29
C PHE A 21 22.90 2.77 -21.75
N ALA A 22 23.31 2.06 -20.70
CA ALA A 22 22.58 0.91 -20.17
C ALA A 22 21.37 1.26 -19.29
N CYS A 23 21.07 2.54 -19.05
CA CYS A 23 19.95 2.94 -18.20
C CYS A 23 19.01 3.93 -18.89
N ASN A 24 18.23 3.42 -19.84
CA ASN A 24 16.89 3.92 -20.05
C ASN A 24 15.94 2.80 -19.64
N LYS A 25 15.42 2.86 -18.40
CA LYS A 25 14.25 2.06 -18.04
C LYS A 25 13.09 2.60 -18.87
N THR A 26 12.90 2.05 -20.06
CA THR A 26 11.66 2.26 -20.83
C THR A 26 10.60 1.40 -20.16
N GLU A 27 10.05 1.90 -19.06
CA GLU A 27 8.82 1.34 -18.50
C GLU A 27 7.72 1.65 -19.51
N LYS A 28 7.42 0.68 -20.39
CA LYS A 28 6.20 0.74 -21.18
C LYS A 28 5.07 0.57 -20.18
N ILE A 29 4.54 1.68 -19.68
CA ILE A 29 3.19 1.70 -19.14
C ILE A 29 2.32 1.17 -20.27
N ILE A 30 1.81 -0.05 -20.13
CA ILE A 30 0.75 -0.53 -20.99
C ILE A 30 -0.46 0.32 -20.60
N GLU A 31 -0.64 1.46 -21.28
CA GLU A 31 -1.91 2.16 -21.31
C GLU A 31 -2.92 1.17 -21.87
N ARG A 32 -3.66 0.51 -20.97
CA ARG A 32 -4.89 -0.16 -21.35
C ARG A 32 -5.79 0.95 -21.87
N ASN A 33 -5.95 1.00 -23.19
CA ASN A 33 -6.85 1.91 -23.88
C ASN A 33 -8.30 1.57 -23.46
N TYR A 34 -8.72 2.07 -22.30
CA TYR A 34 -10.10 2.09 -21.86
C TYR A 34 -10.76 3.27 -22.56
N THR A 35 -11.22 3.04 -23.78
CA THR A 35 -12.06 4.00 -24.51
C THR A 35 -13.33 4.26 -23.69
N GLY A 36 -13.39 5.39 -22.99
CA GLY A 36 -14.59 5.86 -22.29
C GLY A 36 -14.49 6.06 -20.77
N LEU A 37 -13.34 5.83 -20.14
CA LEU A 37 -13.13 6.23 -18.75
C LEU A 37 -12.46 7.62 -18.74
N PRO A 38 -12.92 8.59 -17.92
CA PRO A 38 -12.18 9.85 -17.75
C PRO A 38 -10.73 9.51 -17.35
N THR A 39 -9.77 10.00 -18.13
CA THR A 39 -8.33 9.79 -17.91
C THR A 39 -7.82 10.57 -16.71
N SER A 40 -8.58 11.59 -16.29
CA SER A 40 -8.34 12.35 -15.07
C SER A 40 -9.17 11.75 -13.96
N ASN A 41 -8.55 11.48 -12.81
CA ASN A 41 -9.31 11.10 -11.64
C ASN A 41 -10.13 12.33 -11.19
N PRO A 42 -11.46 12.21 -10.97
CA PRO A 42 -12.30 13.35 -10.64
C PRO A 42 -11.93 14.08 -9.34
N TYR A 43 -11.07 13.47 -8.51
CA TYR A 43 -10.50 14.10 -7.31
C TYR A 43 -9.20 14.87 -7.57
N ASP A 44 -8.62 14.80 -8.79
CA ASP A 44 -7.34 15.45 -9.13
C ASP A 44 -7.44 16.98 -9.17
N GLU A 45 -8.63 17.54 -9.38
CA GLU A 45 -8.90 18.98 -9.40
C GLU A 45 -9.24 19.56 -8.02
N ILE A 46 -9.35 18.71 -6.99
CA ILE A 46 -9.70 19.13 -5.64
C ILE A 46 -8.41 19.49 -4.90
N GLU A 47 -8.25 20.78 -4.59
CA GLU A 47 -7.22 21.26 -3.68
C GLU A 47 -7.69 21.06 -2.24
N TYR A 48 -7.08 20.11 -1.54
CA TYR A 48 -7.36 19.87 -0.12
C TYR A 48 -6.61 20.92 0.71
N ASP A 49 -7.35 21.65 1.54
CA ASP A 49 -6.76 22.56 2.52
C ASP A 49 -6.16 21.75 3.68
N ASP A 50 -4.90 21.38 3.54
CA ASP A 50 -4.15 20.65 4.57
C ASP A 50 -3.96 21.46 5.87
N SER A 51 -4.24 22.76 5.87
CA SER A 51 -4.09 23.62 7.06
C SER A 51 -5.10 23.32 8.17
N LEU A 52 -6.15 22.55 7.87
CA LEU A 52 -7.17 22.12 8.82
C LEU A 52 -6.98 20.69 9.36
N ILE A 53 -5.89 20.01 8.99
CA ILE A 53 -5.60 18.67 9.53
C ILE A 53 -5.06 18.83 10.96
N GLN A 54 -5.98 19.01 11.91
CA GLN A 54 -5.65 18.88 13.31
C GLN A 54 -5.21 17.43 13.55
N SER A 55 -3.96 17.26 14.01
CA SER A 55 -3.46 15.98 14.47
C SER A 55 -4.30 15.52 15.65
N ILE A 56 -5.27 14.64 15.38
CA ILE A 56 -6.04 13.97 16.42
C ILE A 56 -5.14 12.87 16.98
N THR A 57 -4.78 12.99 18.26
CA THR A 57 -4.11 11.90 18.96
C THR A 57 -5.13 10.79 19.19
N LEU A 58 -4.96 9.64 18.55
CA LEU A 58 -5.83 8.48 18.78
C LEU A 58 -5.39 7.74 20.03
N ASP A 59 -6.35 7.31 20.84
CA ASP A 59 -6.08 6.36 21.91
C ASP A 59 -5.61 5.04 21.31
N SER A 60 -4.41 4.60 21.67
CA SER A 60 -3.81 3.36 21.17
C SER A 60 -4.60 2.10 21.54
N PHE A 61 -5.45 2.15 22.57
CA PHE A 61 -6.35 1.04 22.94
C PHE A 61 -7.69 1.07 22.19
N SER A 62 -8.02 2.17 21.54
CA SER A 62 -9.23 2.27 20.74
C SER A 62 -9.10 1.50 19.43
N ILE A 63 -10.22 1.05 18.85
CA ILE A 63 -10.21 0.39 17.54
C ILE A 63 -9.60 1.28 16.43
N ALA A 64 -9.79 2.59 16.52
CA ALA A 64 -9.21 3.55 15.59
C ALA A 64 -7.67 3.62 15.74
N GLY A 65 -7.17 3.64 16.99
CA GLY A 65 -5.74 3.60 17.27
C GLY A 65 -5.10 2.27 16.87
N LEU A 66 -5.72 1.13 17.22
CA LEU A 66 -5.23 -0.20 16.82
C LEU A 66 -5.19 -0.34 15.29
N HIS A 67 -6.25 0.10 14.60
CA HIS A 67 -6.27 0.11 13.15
C HIS A 67 -5.15 0.99 12.58
N SER A 68 -5.03 2.24 13.00
CA SER A 68 -4.03 3.18 12.46
C SER A 68 -2.58 2.77 12.79
N TYR A 69 -2.32 2.29 14.00
CA TYR A 69 -0.96 2.06 14.49
C TYR A 69 -0.47 0.62 14.28
N ILE A 70 -1.36 -0.35 14.10
CA ILE A 70 -1.01 -1.77 13.99
C ILE A 70 -1.51 -2.37 12.68
N PHE A 71 -2.81 -2.28 12.42
CA PHE A 71 -3.41 -3.06 11.33
C PHE A 71 -3.20 -2.44 9.96
N GLU A 72 -3.32 -1.13 9.79
CA GLU A 72 -3.15 -0.43 8.51
C GLU A 72 -1.76 -0.67 7.91
N VAL A 73 -0.71 -0.59 8.72
CA VAL A 73 0.68 -0.78 8.28
C VAL A 73 0.96 -2.24 7.89
N LYS A 74 0.27 -3.20 8.51
CA LYS A 74 0.54 -4.64 8.36
C LYS A 74 -0.41 -5.34 7.39
N CYS A 75 -1.62 -4.81 7.22
CA CYS A 75 -2.67 -5.37 6.37
C CYS A 75 -2.70 -4.74 4.97
N ALA A 76 -1.76 -3.84 4.66
CA ALA A 76 -1.47 -3.39 3.30
C ALA A 76 -0.73 -4.47 2.44
N ASP A 77 -0.47 -5.66 2.98
CA ASP A 77 0.03 -6.81 2.24
C ASP A 77 -1.14 -7.54 1.54
N PRO A 78 -1.01 -7.98 0.26
CA PRO A 78 -2.02 -8.73 -0.47
C PRO A 78 -2.64 -9.90 0.31
N ALA A 79 -1.91 -10.53 1.23
CA ALA A 79 -2.46 -11.61 2.07
C ALA A 79 -3.71 -11.19 2.90
N CYS A 80 -3.84 -9.91 3.28
CA CYS A 80 -5.00 -9.40 4.01
C CYS A 80 -6.04 -8.73 3.10
N HIS A 81 -5.65 -8.33 1.89
CA HIS A 81 -6.48 -7.52 0.99
C HIS A 81 -7.70 -8.27 0.44
N ASP A 82 -7.62 -9.61 0.42
CA ASP A 82 -8.67 -10.50 -0.07
C ASP A 82 -9.78 -10.76 0.96
N GLY A 83 -9.64 -10.26 2.20
CA GLY A 83 -10.60 -10.52 3.27
C GLY A 83 -10.66 -11.99 3.69
N SER A 84 -9.58 -12.75 3.47
CA SER A 84 -9.48 -14.18 3.83
C SER A 84 -9.26 -14.42 5.33
N PHE A 85 -8.98 -13.36 6.09
CA PHE A 85 -8.80 -13.43 7.54
C PHE A 85 -9.94 -12.69 8.22
N ASP A 86 -10.62 -13.38 9.14
CA ASP A 86 -11.46 -12.73 10.14
C ASP A 86 -10.60 -12.47 11.39
N PRO A 87 -10.54 -11.23 11.91
CA PRO A 87 -11.27 -10.03 11.47
C PRO A 87 -10.72 -9.38 10.20
N ASP A 88 -11.59 -8.75 9.39
CA ASP A 88 -11.21 -7.96 8.22
C ASP A 88 -10.66 -6.59 8.61
N PHE A 89 -9.36 -6.42 8.48
CA PHE A 89 -8.63 -5.22 8.91
C PHE A 89 -8.51 -4.11 7.85
N ARG A 90 -9.19 -4.20 6.70
CA ARG A 90 -9.03 -3.21 5.60
C ARG A 90 -9.61 -1.83 5.93
N SER A 91 -10.54 -1.77 6.89
CA SER A 91 -11.06 -0.51 7.42
C SER A 91 -11.44 -0.67 8.88
N ILE A 92 -11.52 0.45 9.62
CA ILE A 92 -11.99 0.48 11.01
C ILE A 92 -13.37 -0.18 11.13
N GLN A 93 -14.28 0.13 10.18
CA GLN A 93 -15.63 -0.40 10.19
C GLN A 93 -15.65 -1.91 9.92
N SER A 94 -14.87 -2.39 8.93
CA SER A 94 -14.83 -3.83 8.67
C SER A 94 -14.23 -4.58 9.87
N THR A 95 -13.18 -4.01 10.47
CA THR A 95 -12.52 -4.58 11.65
C THR A 95 -13.54 -4.71 12.79
N TYR A 96 -14.21 -3.61 13.12
CA TYR A 96 -15.20 -3.57 14.20
C TYR A 96 -16.29 -4.61 13.99
N ASN A 97 -16.78 -4.80 12.77
CA ASN A 97 -17.89 -5.71 12.49
C ASN A 97 -17.51 -7.20 12.44
N THR A 98 -16.23 -7.52 12.33
CA THR A 98 -15.71 -8.89 12.14
C THR A 98 -14.85 -9.37 13.31
N LEU A 99 -14.72 -8.57 14.38
CA LEU A 99 -14.12 -9.00 15.64
C LEU A 99 -14.84 -10.23 16.20
N VAL A 100 -14.06 -11.19 16.68
CA VAL A 100 -14.59 -12.38 17.37
C VAL A 100 -15.34 -11.94 18.63
N TYR A 101 -16.54 -12.50 18.82
CA TYR A 101 -17.45 -12.12 19.90
C TYR A 101 -17.88 -10.64 19.90
N GLN A 102 -17.79 -9.95 18.77
CA GLN A 102 -18.41 -8.64 18.68
C GLN A 102 -19.93 -8.75 18.64
N GLU A 103 -20.58 -8.05 19.57
CA GLU A 103 -22.04 -7.98 19.60
C GLU A 103 -22.59 -7.33 18.32
N VAL A 104 -23.63 -7.93 17.76
CA VAL A 104 -24.35 -7.30 16.64
C VAL A 104 -25.15 -6.09 17.13
N ILE A 105 -25.09 -4.99 16.37
CA ILE A 105 -25.86 -3.75 16.67
C ILE A 105 -27.37 -4.06 16.82
N LYS A 106 -27.87 -5.01 16.00
CA LYS A 106 -29.24 -5.51 16.07
C LYS A 106 -29.23 -6.97 16.52
N LYS A 107 -29.52 -7.20 17.80
CA LYS A 107 -29.68 -8.55 18.37
C LYS A 107 -30.96 -9.19 17.82
N LEU A 108 -30.81 -10.30 17.11
CA LEU A 108 -31.90 -11.10 16.54
C LEU A 108 -31.69 -12.51 17.07
N ASN A 109 -32.45 -12.94 18.10
CA ASN A 109 -32.35 -14.31 18.61
C ASN A 109 -32.39 -15.31 17.45
N PRO A 110 -31.41 -16.22 17.31
CA PRO A 110 -30.34 -16.58 18.25
C PRO A 110 -28.97 -15.89 18.05
N TRP A 111 -28.85 -14.90 17.17
CA TRP A 111 -27.60 -14.26 16.77
C TRP A 111 -27.19 -13.16 17.76
N GLU A 112 -26.26 -13.49 18.65
CA GLU A 112 -25.61 -12.52 19.56
C GLU A 112 -24.31 -11.96 18.96
N PHE A 113 -23.57 -12.78 18.23
CA PHE A 113 -22.27 -12.45 17.64
C PHE A 113 -22.24 -12.78 16.15
N ARG A 114 -21.50 -11.99 15.37
CA ARG A 114 -21.28 -12.29 13.94
C ARG A 114 -20.24 -13.39 13.73
N VAL A 115 -19.18 -13.37 14.54
CA VAL A 115 -18.03 -14.28 14.42
C VAL A 115 -17.81 -14.99 15.77
N VAL A 116 -17.72 -16.32 15.72
CA VAL A 116 -17.39 -17.21 16.86
C VAL A 116 -16.12 -18.00 16.53
N PRO A 117 -15.28 -18.37 17.52
CA PRO A 117 -14.02 -19.11 17.30
C PRO A 117 -14.22 -20.56 16.86
#